data_AF-A0A8B6C3A6-F1
#
_entry.id   AF-A0A8B6C3A6-F1
#
_cell.length_a   1.000
_cell.length_b   1.000
_cell.length_c   1.000
_cell.angle_alpha   90.00
_cell.angle_beta   90.00
_cell.angle_gamma   90.00
#
_symmetry.space_group_name_H-M   'P 1'
#
loop_
_entity.id
_entity.type
_entity.pdbx_description
1 polymer ?
#
loop_
_entity_poly.entity_id
_entity_poly.type
_entity_poly.pdbx_seq_one_letter_code
_entity_poly.pdbx_strand_id
1 'polypeptide(L)'
;MRQTYHLVGVTTLPSYFVQQVLNTASVSQYLLEPSCNRLSSPFGTTYDGWMKGCTTQSLTLEYIKPTETTCYTLPDCTGFQCCVDASVIGRSFLYKISVDACKYKLTVGIEGLEYEQNLLTYKFGTQDKFYINGVFKMDYQIENLPIDGSYLLSVTLSVCLEANDDCAVQRVVASSLKLDKPTCTSNGQFAIPGFSLTDWKASKGLSNPLPEYAASLLMSDLNIAKFMQEPQCTIASPGWQSGGKYTKEPQCTIASPGWQSGCKYMKEPQCTIASPGWQSGGKYMQEPQ
;
A
#
# COMPACT_ATOMS: atom_id res chain seq x y z
N MET A 1 48.27 -2.10 18.36
CA MET A 1 47.84 -0.82 18.94
C MET A 1 46.64 -0.32 18.13
N ARG A 2 45.42 -0.57 18.59
CA ARG A 2 44.22 0.05 18.00
C ARG A 2 44.06 1.40 18.69
N GLN A 3 44.22 2.51 17.96
CA GLN A 3 43.90 3.83 18.48
C GLN A 3 42.37 3.96 18.53
N THR A 4 41.84 3.89 19.74
CA THR A 4 40.48 4.35 20.05
C THR A 4 40.52 5.86 20.14
N TYR A 5 40.00 6.53 19.11
CA TYR A 5 39.79 7.98 19.16
C TYR A 5 38.47 8.24 19.88
N HIS A 6 38.54 8.72 21.12
CA HIS A 6 37.38 9.31 21.79
C HIS A 6 37.12 10.69 21.18
N LEU A 7 36.11 10.78 20.31
CA LEU A 7 35.61 12.06 19.80
C LEU A 7 34.73 12.71 20.87
N VAL A 8 35.36 13.45 21.78
CA VAL A 8 34.64 14.36 22.69
C VAL A 8 34.43 15.68 21.95
N GLY A 9 33.18 16.03 21.62
CA GLY A 9 32.80 17.38 21.20
C GLY A 9 32.58 17.65 19.71
N VAL A 10 32.45 16.63 18.86
CA VAL A 10 32.12 16.82 17.43
C VAL A 10 30.62 16.62 17.22
N THR A 11 29.88 17.69 16.96
CA THR A 11 28.42 17.63 16.70
C THR A 11 28.07 17.16 15.29
N THR A 12 29.04 17.15 14.37
CA THR A 12 28.86 16.78 12.95
C THR A 12 30.14 16.13 12.40
N LEU A 13 30.04 14.95 11.78
CA LEU A 13 31.21 14.28 11.18
C LEU A 13 31.77 15.06 9.97
N PRO A 14 33.09 15.18 9.81
CA PRO A 14 33.67 15.78 8.61
C PRO A 14 33.28 15.01 7.33
N SER A 15 33.11 15.72 6.22
CA SER A 15 32.56 15.16 4.96
C SER A 15 33.30 13.92 4.43
N TYR A 16 34.63 13.88 4.56
CA TYR A 16 35.42 12.71 4.18
C TYR A 16 35.06 11.46 5.00
N PHE A 17 34.89 11.60 6.32
CA PHE A 17 34.51 10.50 7.19
C PHE A 17 33.06 10.06 6.94
N VAL A 18 32.16 11.01 6.65
CA VAL A 18 30.78 10.71 6.24
C VAL A 18 30.78 9.82 5.00
N GLN A 19 31.55 10.18 3.96
CA GLN A 19 31.64 9.37 2.75
C GLN A 19 32.23 7.98 3.02
N GLN A 20 33.23 7.89 3.90
CA GLN A 20 33.82 6.61 4.28
C GLN A 20 32.82 5.69 5.00
N VAL A 21 32.03 6.24 5.93
CA VAL A 21 30.97 5.51 6.65
C VAL A 21 29.91 5.00 5.66
N LEU A 22 29.40 5.88 4.78
CA LEU A 22 28.37 5.53 3.79
C LEU A 22 28.88 4.49 2.77
N ASN A 23 30.14 4.59 2.35
CA ASN A 23 30.77 3.59 1.48
C ASN A 23 30.91 2.25 2.17
N THR A 24 31.36 2.24 3.43
CA THR A 24 31.54 1.00 4.22
C THR A 24 30.20 0.31 4.47
N ALA A 25 29.15 1.10 4.72
CA ALA A 25 27.78 0.60 4.81
C ALA A 25 27.18 0.20 3.45
N SER A 26 27.90 0.38 2.35
CA SER A 26 27.47 0.05 0.98
C SER A 26 26.16 0.73 0.56
N VAL A 27 25.88 1.93 1.11
CA VAL A 27 24.66 2.70 0.82
C VAL A 27 24.89 3.83 -0.19
N SER A 28 26.15 4.22 -0.42
CA SER A 28 26.50 5.37 -1.26
C SER A 28 25.95 5.32 -2.69
N GLN A 29 25.85 4.13 -3.28
CA GLN A 29 25.35 3.96 -4.65
C GLN A 29 23.87 4.33 -4.83
N TYR A 30 23.13 4.39 -3.73
CA TYR A 30 21.71 4.71 -3.75
C TYR A 30 21.45 6.19 -3.46
N LEU A 31 22.44 6.94 -2.96
CA LEU A 31 22.27 8.32 -2.54
C LEU A 31 22.03 9.23 -3.75
N LEU A 32 21.07 10.14 -3.60
CA LEU A 32 20.78 11.19 -4.55
C LEU A 32 21.85 12.27 -4.50
N GLU A 33 22.20 12.77 -5.68
CA GLU A 33 23.10 13.90 -5.85
C GLU A 33 22.43 14.96 -6.74
N PRO A 34 22.13 16.16 -6.20
CA PRO A 34 22.34 16.58 -4.81
C PRO A 34 21.37 15.90 -3.83
N SER A 35 21.76 15.83 -2.55
CA SER A 35 20.83 15.46 -1.46
C SER A 35 19.59 16.37 -1.46
N CYS A 36 18.45 15.85 -1.00
CA CYS A 36 17.24 16.66 -0.87
C CYS A 36 17.48 17.87 0.05
N ASN A 37 16.78 18.98 -0.13
CA ASN A 37 16.87 20.11 0.77
C ASN A 37 15.48 20.54 1.23
N ARG A 38 15.26 20.50 2.54
CA ARG A 38 13.98 20.80 3.20
C ARG A 38 13.49 22.22 2.98
N LEU A 39 14.37 23.16 2.63
CA LEU A 39 14.05 24.55 2.39
C LEU A 39 13.84 24.87 0.91
N SER A 40 14.04 23.90 0.01
CA SER A 40 13.89 24.06 -1.44
C SER A 40 12.73 23.23 -1.98
N SER A 41 12.14 23.67 -3.08
CA SER A 41 11.07 22.95 -3.78
C SER A 41 11.44 21.47 -4.03
N PRO A 42 10.50 20.53 -3.86
CA PRO A 42 9.08 20.71 -3.52
C PRO A 42 8.80 20.93 -2.02
N PHE A 43 9.84 20.92 -1.18
CA PHE A 43 9.76 21.29 0.22
C PHE A 43 9.79 22.82 0.40
N GLY A 44 9.85 23.28 1.64
CA GLY A 44 9.84 24.69 1.98
C GLY A 44 9.69 24.94 3.48
N THR A 45 9.57 26.21 3.84
CA THR A 45 9.35 26.62 5.23
C THR A 45 7.90 26.35 5.64
N THR A 46 7.72 25.53 6.69
CA THR A 46 6.41 25.11 7.20
C THR A 46 6.38 25.23 8.72
N TYR A 47 5.20 25.43 9.32
CA TYR A 47 5.04 25.39 10.77
C TYR A 47 4.84 23.96 11.33
N ASP A 48 4.16 23.11 10.57
CA ASP A 48 3.74 21.75 10.96
C ASP A 48 4.58 20.64 10.33
N GLY A 49 5.56 21.00 9.49
CA GLY A 49 6.45 20.08 8.80
C GLY A 49 5.91 19.63 7.44
N TRP A 50 4.78 20.18 6.98
CA TRP A 50 4.10 19.72 5.77
C TRP A 50 3.93 20.82 4.73
N MET A 51 4.53 20.60 3.56
CA MET A 51 4.14 21.25 2.32
C MET A 51 3.00 20.46 1.69
N LYS A 52 1.91 21.14 1.34
CA LYS A 52 0.72 20.48 0.77
C LYS A 52 0.77 20.55 -0.75
N GLY A 53 1.03 19.42 -1.41
CA GLY A 53 0.92 19.33 -2.86
C GLY A 53 -0.50 19.11 -3.35
N CYS A 54 -1.38 18.66 -2.46
CA CYS A 54 -2.80 18.50 -2.73
C CYS A 54 -3.67 19.13 -1.62
N THR A 55 -4.89 19.52 -1.97
CA THR A 55 -5.80 20.29 -1.11
C THR A 55 -7.11 19.55 -0.84
N THR A 56 -7.04 18.33 -0.33
CA THR A 56 -8.24 17.58 0.09
C THR A 56 -8.62 17.91 1.53
N GLN A 57 -9.92 17.95 1.80
CA GLN A 57 -10.48 18.34 3.10
C GLN A 57 -10.26 17.29 4.21
N SER A 58 -9.86 16.07 3.84
CA SER A 58 -9.75 14.90 4.75
C SER A 58 -8.34 14.62 5.29
N LEU A 59 -7.30 15.33 4.82
CA LEU A 59 -5.92 15.07 5.24
C LEU A 59 -5.64 15.64 6.63
N THR A 60 -5.67 14.78 7.63
CA THR A 60 -5.17 15.08 8.98
C THR A 60 -3.67 14.77 9.03
N LEU A 61 -2.86 15.83 9.05
CA LEU A 61 -1.40 15.72 9.08
C LEU A 61 -0.89 15.93 10.51
N GLU A 62 -0.04 15.02 10.98
CA GLU A 62 0.58 15.11 12.29
C GLU A 62 1.72 16.14 12.29
N TYR A 63 1.95 16.77 13.44
CA TYR A 63 3.06 17.71 13.58
C TYR A 63 4.39 16.98 13.41
N ILE A 64 5.20 17.47 12.49
CA ILE A 64 6.59 17.05 12.30
C ILE A 64 7.47 18.26 12.55
N LYS A 65 8.55 18.07 13.31
CA LYS A 65 9.49 19.16 13.65
C LYS A 65 10.14 19.72 12.37
N PRO A 66 9.75 20.93 11.91
CA PRO A 66 10.18 21.45 10.60
C PRO A 66 11.63 21.88 10.55
N THR A 67 12.36 21.85 11.67
CA THR A 67 13.81 22.10 11.72
C THR A 67 14.63 20.84 11.46
N GLU A 68 13.99 19.69 11.33
CA GLU A 68 14.65 18.39 11.14
C GLU A 68 14.06 17.61 9.97
N THR A 69 12.74 17.70 9.75
CA THR A 69 12.07 16.99 8.67
C THR A 69 11.01 17.88 8.04
N THR A 70 10.94 17.87 6.71
CA THR A 70 9.86 18.50 5.95
C THR A 70 9.32 17.51 4.95
N CYS A 71 8.02 17.29 4.98
CA CYS A 71 7.31 16.39 4.08
C CYS A 71 6.47 17.17 3.08
N TYR A 72 6.27 16.58 1.91
CA TYR A 72 5.46 17.11 0.82
C TYR A 72 4.42 16.06 0.46
N THR A 73 3.14 16.38 0.60
CA THR A 73 2.07 15.50 0.11
C THR A 73 2.05 15.54 -1.42
N LEU A 74 1.87 14.38 -2.05
CA LEU A 74 1.86 14.30 -3.51
C LEU A 74 0.61 14.98 -4.09
N PRO A 75 0.67 15.52 -5.32
CA PRO A 75 -0.46 16.23 -5.94
C PRO A 75 -1.75 15.43 -6.09
N ASP A 76 -1.64 14.10 -6.20
CA ASP A 76 -2.75 13.17 -6.34
C ASP A 76 -3.29 12.67 -4.99
N CYS A 77 -2.75 13.16 -3.86
CA CYS A 77 -3.02 12.70 -2.51
C CYS A 77 -2.85 11.18 -2.29
N THR A 78 -2.03 10.50 -3.10
CA THR A 78 -1.78 9.06 -2.92
C THR A 78 -0.66 8.76 -1.94
N GLY A 79 0.06 9.78 -1.47
CA GLY A 79 1.18 9.61 -0.56
C GLY A 79 1.95 10.88 -0.30
N PHE A 80 3.20 10.73 0.09
CA PHE A 80 4.08 11.83 0.41
C PHE A 80 5.55 11.46 0.20
N GLN A 81 6.39 12.49 0.19
CA GLN A 81 7.84 12.36 0.31
C GLN A 81 8.35 13.26 1.41
N CYS A 82 9.38 12.83 2.14
CA CYS A 82 9.98 13.57 3.24
C CYS A 82 11.46 13.74 3.02
N CYS A 83 11.95 14.95 3.24
CA CYS A 83 13.37 15.22 3.36
C CYS A 83 13.73 15.31 4.84
N VAL A 84 14.63 14.42 5.29
CA VAL A 84 14.99 14.22 6.70
C VAL A 84 16.45 14.56 6.91
N ASP A 85 16.75 15.51 7.80
CA ASP A 85 18.12 15.84 8.16
C ASP A 85 18.68 14.83 9.16
N ALA A 86 19.91 14.38 8.89
CA ALA A 86 20.72 13.60 9.82
C ALA A 86 21.96 14.41 10.20
N SER A 87 21.81 15.26 11.23
CA SER A 87 22.87 16.17 11.69
C SER A 87 24.20 15.46 12.00
N VAL A 88 24.15 14.23 12.52
CA VAL A 88 25.36 13.43 12.84
C VAL A 88 26.28 13.25 11.64
N ILE A 89 25.70 13.12 10.44
CA ILE A 89 26.44 12.96 9.18
C ILE A 89 26.34 14.19 8.26
N GLY A 90 25.77 15.30 8.75
CA GLY A 90 25.71 16.58 8.03
C GLY A 90 25.02 16.50 6.66
N ARG A 91 24.07 15.58 6.48
CA ARG A 91 23.35 15.34 5.23
C ARG A 91 21.87 15.11 5.48
N SER A 92 21.09 15.18 4.41
CA SER A 92 19.65 14.99 4.37
C SER A 92 19.29 13.85 3.42
N PHE A 93 18.18 13.17 3.72
CA PHE A 93 17.75 11.99 2.97
C PHE A 93 16.28 12.07 2.56
N LEU A 94 16.00 11.66 1.33
CA LEU A 94 14.67 11.57 0.74
C LEU A 94 14.06 10.21 1.06
N TYR A 95 12.85 10.24 1.61
CA TYR A 95 11.99 9.08 1.79
C TYR A 95 10.70 9.31 1.03
N LYS A 96 10.13 8.27 0.41
CA LYS A 96 8.90 8.35 -0.37
C LYS A 96 8.01 7.16 -0.09
N ILE A 97 6.71 7.41 0.04
CA ILE A 97 5.69 6.36 0.07
C ILE A 97 4.45 6.84 -0.69
N SER A 98 3.90 5.99 -1.55
CA SER A 98 2.67 6.26 -2.28
C SER A 98 1.84 5.00 -2.51
N VAL A 99 0.52 5.13 -2.36
CA VAL A 99 -0.47 4.07 -2.47
C VAL A 99 -1.44 4.43 -3.60
N ASP A 100 -1.19 3.90 -4.80
CA ASP A 100 -2.04 4.11 -5.96
C ASP A 100 -3.17 3.06 -5.98
N ALA A 101 -4.35 3.46 -5.50
CA ALA A 101 -5.55 2.64 -5.50
C ALA A 101 -6.02 2.27 -6.93
N CYS A 102 -5.77 3.14 -7.91
CA CYS A 102 -6.25 2.95 -9.28
C CYS A 102 -5.38 2.02 -10.11
N LYS A 103 -4.11 1.85 -9.71
CA LYS A 103 -3.16 0.90 -10.30
C LYS A 103 -2.86 -0.30 -9.40
N TYR A 104 -3.43 -0.35 -8.20
CA TYR A 104 -3.14 -1.36 -7.18
C TYR A 104 -1.65 -1.47 -6.88
N LYS A 105 -0.99 -0.33 -6.69
CA LYS A 105 0.46 -0.27 -6.55
C LYS A 105 0.87 0.52 -5.31
N LEU A 106 1.65 -0.13 -4.46
CA LEU A 106 2.42 0.51 -3.39
C LEU A 106 3.81 0.81 -3.94
N THR A 107 4.32 2.01 -3.70
CA THR A 107 5.71 2.39 -3.96
C THR A 107 6.31 2.92 -2.67
N VAL A 108 7.45 2.36 -2.27
CA VAL A 108 8.26 2.84 -1.14
C VAL A 108 9.67 3.14 -1.66
N GLY A 109 10.27 4.20 -1.15
CA GLY A 109 11.55 4.69 -1.64
C GLY A 109 12.39 5.31 -0.54
N ILE A 110 13.70 5.09 -0.64
CA ILE A 110 14.74 5.73 0.16
C ILE A 110 15.83 6.14 -0.82
N GLU A 111 16.09 7.44 -0.90
CA GLU A 111 16.99 8.03 -1.89
C GLU A 111 16.63 7.59 -3.32
N GLY A 112 17.58 7.08 -4.09
CA GLY A 112 17.36 6.52 -5.42
C GLY A 112 16.91 5.07 -5.44
N LEU A 113 16.78 4.40 -4.29
CA LEU A 113 16.29 3.02 -4.23
C LEU A 113 14.78 3.01 -4.00
N GLU A 114 14.03 2.50 -4.97
CA GLU A 114 12.58 2.30 -4.88
C GLU A 114 12.21 0.83 -4.99
N TYR A 115 11.12 0.46 -4.32
CA TYR A 115 10.50 -0.85 -4.41
C TYR A 115 9.00 -0.71 -4.65
N GLU A 116 8.48 -1.53 -5.55
CA GLU A 116 7.07 -1.54 -5.94
C GLU A 116 6.43 -2.87 -5.56
N GLN A 117 5.25 -2.79 -4.94
CA GLN A 117 4.48 -3.95 -4.54
C GLN A 117 3.04 -3.86 -5.03
N ASN A 118 2.50 -5.00 -5.44
CA ASN A 118 1.11 -5.11 -5.84
C ASN A 118 0.17 -5.13 -4.63
N LEU A 119 -0.77 -4.20 -4.57
CA LEU A 119 -1.75 -4.06 -3.48
C LEU A 119 -2.75 -5.22 -3.41
N LEU A 120 -2.96 -5.99 -4.49
CA LEU A 120 -3.84 -7.17 -4.46
C LEU A 120 -3.21 -8.34 -3.68
N THR A 121 -1.88 -8.43 -3.72
CA THR A 121 -1.12 -9.45 -2.98
C THR A 121 -0.54 -8.93 -1.66
N TYR A 122 -0.78 -7.65 -1.37
CA TYR A 122 -0.30 -6.98 -0.18
C TYR A 122 -1.08 -7.42 1.07
N LYS A 123 -0.37 -7.64 2.18
CA LYS A 123 -0.98 -8.03 3.46
C LYS A 123 -1.28 -6.78 4.29
N PHE A 124 -2.47 -6.20 4.09
CA PHE A 124 -2.92 -5.05 4.86
C PHE A 124 -2.95 -5.32 6.36
N GLY A 125 -2.68 -4.28 7.16
CA GLY A 125 -2.65 -4.35 8.62
C GLY A 125 -1.42 -5.02 9.19
N THR A 126 -0.41 -5.36 8.38
CA THR A 126 0.88 -5.89 8.87
C THR A 126 1.98 -4.84 8.77
N GLN A 127 2.92 -4.87 9.72
CA GLN A 127 4.06 -3.96 9.72
C GLN A 127 5.13 -4.49 8.74
N ASP A 128 5.47 -3.65 7.76
CA ASP A 128 6.52 -3.88 6.77
C ASP A 128 7.71 -2.97 7.01
N LYS A 129 8.86 -3.36 6.44
CA LYS A 129 10.13 -2.63 6.57
C LYS A 129 10.82 -2.56 5.22
N PHE A 130 11.18 -1.34 4.82
CA PHE A 130 12.06 -1.09 3.70
C PHE A 130 13.36 -0.46 4.20
N TYR A 131 14.51 -1.02 3.82
CA TYR A 131 15.79 -0.57 4.35
C TYR A 131 16.94 -0.73 3.37
N ILE A 132 17.94 0.15 3.50
CA ILE A 132 19.20 0.06 2.76
C ILE A 132 20.29 -0.35 3.76
N ASN A 133 20.73 -1.61 3.66
CA ASN A 133 21.80 -2.21 4.47
C ASN A 133 21.72 -1.91 5.98
N GLY A 134 20.50 -1.80 6.52
CA GLY A 134 20.25 -1.53 7.93
C GLY A 134 20.53 -0.10 8.40
N VAL A 135 21.00 0.80 7.52
CA VAL A 135 21.30 2.20 7.86
C VAL A 135 20.05 3.06 7.75
N PHE A 136 19.49 3.13 6.56
CA PHE A 136 18.25 3.87 6.31
C PHE A 136 17.09 2.90 6.41
N LYS A 137 16.09 3.21 7.22
CA LYS A 137 14.91 2.37 7.44
C LYS A 137 13.63 3.19 7.31
N MET A 138 12.62 2.58 6.70
CA MET A 138 11.24 3.01 6.70
C MET A 138 10.40 1.85 7.24
N ASP A 139 9.89 2.00 8.46
CA ASP A 139 8.88 1.10 9.00
C ASP A 139 7.51 1.67 8.64
N TYR A 140 6.66 0.86 8.00
CA TYR A 140 5.34 1.30 7.59
C TYR A 140 4.28 0.21 7.75
N GLN A 141 3.04 0.63 7.90
CA GLN A 141 1.86 -0.23 7.94
C GLN A 141 0.75 0.45 7.17
N ILE A 142 0.02 -0.31 6.36
CA ILE A 142 -1.10 0.19 5.57
C ILE A 142 -2.32 -0.66 5.90
N GLU A 143 -3.39 -0.02 6.38
CA GLU A 143 -4.70 -0.64 6.51
C GLU A 143 -5.60 -0.24 5.35
N ASN A 144 -6.39 -1.19 4.88
CA ASN A 144 -7.41 -0.95 3.87
C ASN A 144 -8.76 -0.74 4.58
N LEU A 145 -9.36 0.44 4.42
CA LEU A 145 -10.68 0.77 4.94
C LEU A 145 -11.70 0.76 3.78
N PRO A 146 -12.28 -0.41 3.41
CA PRO A 146 -13.10 -0.53 2.22
C PRO A 146 -14.42 0.24 2.32
N ILE A 147 -15.02 0.31 3.51
CA ILE A 147 -16.28 1.02 3.75
C ILE A 147 -16.06 2.54 3.64
N ASP A 148 -14.97 3.03 4.23
CA ASP A 148 -14.60 4.45 4.19
C ASP A 148 -13.98 4.85 2.84
N GLY A 149 -13.69 3.90 1.96
CA GLY A 149 -13.04 4.16 0.68
C GLY A 149 -11.65 4.77 0.82
N SER A 150 -10.86 4.36 1.80
CA SER A 150 -9.56 4.98 2.14
C SER A 150 -8.52 3.95 2.58
N TYR A 151 -7.27 4.41 2.67
CA TYR A 151 -6.18 3.71 3.36
C TYR A 151 -5.78 4.46 4.61
N LEU A 152 -5.36 3.75 5.65
CA LEU A 152 -4.78 4.33 6.86
C LEU A 152 -3.30 3.94 6.94
N LEU A 153 -2.42 4.95 6.99
CA LEU A 153 -0.98 4.77 6.96
C LEU A 153 -0.36 5.11 8.31
N SER A 154 0.56 4.24 8.75
CA SER A 154 1.51 4.48 9.83
C SER A 154 2.92 4.38 9.26
N VAL A 155 3.77 5.39 9.50
CA VAL A 155 5.12 5.50 8.91
C VAL A 155 6.10 6.12 9.90
N THR A 156 7.22 5.43 10.13
CA THR A 156 8.37 5.89 10.89
C THR A 156 9.65 5.81 10.06
N LEU A 157 10.42 6.90 10.02
CA LEU A 157 11.66 7.01 9.27
C LEU A 157 12.86 7.00 10.24
N SER A 158 13.89 6.20 9.94
CA SER A 158 15.06 6.09 10.79
C SER A 158 16.38 6.10 10.02
N VAL A 159 17.41 6.66 10.67
CA VAL A 159 18.83 6.58 10.26
C VAL A 159 19.60 5.98 11.43
N CYS A 160 20.08 4.75 11.26
CA CYS A 160 20.74 3.96 12.29
C CYS A 160 22.21 3.76 11.87
N LEU A 161 23.14 4.28 12.65
CA LEU A 161 24.59 4.18 12.35
C LEU A 161 25.27 3.07 13.17
N GLU A 162 24.61 2.63 14.24
CA GLU A 162 25.08 1.61 15.17
C GLU A 162 24.12 0.42 15.17
N ALA A 163 24.64 -0.79 15.38
CA ALA A 163 23.85 -2.02 15.31
C ALA A 163 23.01 -2.30 16.55
N ASN A 164 23.47 -1.86 17.73
CA ASN A 164 22.89 -2.21 19.04
C ASN A 164 22.45 -1.00 19.87
N ASP A 165 22.49 0.20 19.29
CA ASP A 165 22.04 1.43 19.93
C ASP A 165 20.79 1.98 19.23
N ASP A 166 20.17 2.99 19.86
CA ASP A 166 19.10 3.75 19.25
C ASP A 166 19.56 4.41 17.94
N CYS A 167 18.64 4.48 16.97
CA CYS A 167 18.95 5.12 15.70
C CYS A 167 19.25 6.61 15.93
N ALA A 168 20.34 7.10 15.32
CA ALA A 168 20.76 8.50 15.38
C ALA A 168 19.64 9.48 14.97
N VAL A 169 18.76 9.03 14.07
CA VAL A 169 17.52 9.72 13.71
C VAL A 169 16.37 8.72 13.76
N GLN A 170 15.25 9.12 14.37
CA GLN A 170 13.97 8.42 14.32
C GLN A 170 12.83 9.44 14.31
N ARG A 171 11.98 9.41 13.29
CA ARG A 171 10.90 10.39 13.09
C ARG A 171 9.61 9.66 12.74
N VAL A 172 8.62 9.75 13.62
CA VAL A 172 7.24 9.36 13.31
C VAL A 172 6.66 10.43 12.40
N VAL A 173 6.37 10.08 11.16
CA VAL A 173 5.83 11.00 10.14
C VAL A 173 4.31 10.92 10.10
N ALA A 174 3.78 9.73 10.32
CA ALA A 174 2.36 9.47 10.42
C ALA A 174 2.14 8.30 11.37
N SER A 175 1.22 8.43 12.32
CA SER A 175 0.67 7.31 13.07
C SER A 175 -0.66 6.83 12.48
N SER A 176 -1.42 7.75 11.88
CA SER A 176 -2.79 7.50 11.38
C SER A 176 -3.16 8.41 10.19
N LEU A 177 -2.30 8.50 9.18
CA LEU A 177 -2.58 9.31 7.99
C LEU A 177 -3.63 8.63 7.11
N LYS A 178 -4.81 9.24 7.00
CA LYS A 178 -5.90 8.77 6.14
C LYS A 178 -5.73 9.30 4.72
N LEU A 179 -5.63 8.40 3.75
CA LEU A 179 -5.57 8.70 2.31
C LEU A 179 -6.84 8.18 1.62
N ASP A 180 -7.66 9.09 1.12
CA ASP A 180 -8.88 8.72 0.41
C ASP A 180 -8.54 8.09 -0.95
N LYS A 181 -9.25 7.01 -1.32
CA LYS A 181 -9.08 6.38 -2.63
C LYS A 181 -9.75 7.26 -3.68
N PRO A 182 -9.02 7.70 -4.72
CA PRO A 182 -9.63 8.46 -5.80
C PRO A 182 -10.63 7.60 -6.59
N THR A 183 -11.64 8.27 -7.18
CA THR A 183 -12.52 7.61 -8.16
C THR A 183 -11.72 7.33 -9.43
N CYS A 184 -11.55 6.06 -9.76
CA CYS A 184 -10.77 5.65 -10.92
C CYS A 184 -11.62 5.63 -12.19
N THR A 185 -11.38 6.57 -13.11
CA THR A 185 -12.03 6.57 -14.43
C THR A 185 -11.27 5.68 -15.42
N SER A 186 -11.99 5.01 -16.32
CA SER A 186 -11.41 4.36 -17.50
C SER A 186 -11.74 5.18 -18.73
N ASN A 187 -10.72 5.61 -19.47
CA ASN A 187 -10.89 6.35 -20.71
C ASN A 187 -10.95 5.41 -21.94
N GLY A 188 -11.16 4.10 -21.72
CA GLY A 188 -11.23 3.09 -22.79
C GLY A 188 -9.89 2.77 -23.47
N GLN A 189 -8.77 3.32 -22.99
CA GLN A 189 -7.43 3.02 -23.48
C GLN A 189 -6.84 1.80 -22.76
N PHE A 190 -6.01 1.03 -23.46
CA PHE A 190 -5.24 -0.04 -22.84
C PHE A 190 -4.27 0.55 -21.81
N ALA A 191 -4.23 -0.03 -20.61
CA ALA A 191 -3.26 0.33 -19.58
C ALA A 191 -1.81 0.13 -20.05
N ILE A 192 -1.59 -0.91 -20.86
CA ILE A 192 -0.32 -1.22 -21.51
C ILE A 192 -0.60 -1.28 -23.02
N PRO A 193 -0.19 -0.26 -23.80
CA PRO A 193 -0.30 -0.30 -25.25
C PRO A 193 0.43 -1.51 -25.84
N GLY A 194 -0.24 -2.30 -26.67
CA GLY A 194 0.36 -3.50 -27.28
C GLY A 194 0.55 -4.68 -26.32
N PHE A 195 -0.20 -4.74 -25.21
CA PHE A 195 -0.12 -5.84 -24.24
C PHE A 195 -0.18 -7.23 -24.90
N SER A 196 0.72 -8.12 -24.46
CA SER A 196 0.79 -9.53 -24.87
C SER A 196 0.87 -10.41 -23.63
N LEU A 197 -0.13 -11.27 -23.43
CA LEU A 197 -0.16 -12.21 -22.30
C LEU A 197 1.02 -13.19 -22.35
N THR A 198 1.47 -13.56 -23.55
CA THR A 198 2.61 -14.46 -23.75
C THR A 198 3.90 -13.81 -23.26
N ASP A 199 4.17 -12.57 -23.67
CA ASP A 199 5.38 -11.85 -23.28
C ASP A 199 5.35 -11.49 -21.79
N TRP A 200 4.18 -11.09 -21.29
CA TRP A 200 3.99 -10.82 -19.87
C TRP A 200 4.29 -12.05 -19.01
N LYS A 201 3.77 -13.23 -19.37
CA LYS A 201 4.09 -14.49 -18.66
C LYS A 201 5.57 -14.84 -18.75
N ALA A 202 6.16 -14.71 -19.94
CA ALA A 202 7.58 -14.98 -20.14
C ALA A 202 8.46 -14.09 -19.26
N SER A 203 8.12 -12.80 -19.15
CA SER A 203 8.83 -11.84 -18.30
C SER A 203 8.77 -12.17 -16.80
N LYS A 204 7.74 -12.93 -16.37
CA LYS A 204 7.53 -13.35 -14.99
C LYS A 204 7.92 -14.82 -14.75
N GLY A 205 8.41 -15.53 -15.76
CA GLY A 205 8.73 -16.96 -15.68
C GLY A 205 7.51 -17.85 -15.40
N LEU A 206 6.32 -17.45 -15.87
CA LEU A 206 5.06 -18.13 -15.58
C LEU A 206 4.58 -19.02 -16.73
N SER A 207 3.93 -20.13 -16.38
CA SER A 207 3.22 -21.02 -17.32
C SER A 207 1.71 -21.02 -17.06
N ASN A 208 0.95 -21.67 -17.94
CA ASN A 208 -0.48 -21.92 -17.71
C ASN A 208 -0.70 -23.18 -16.84
N PRO A 209 -1.77 -23.23 -16.04
CA PRO A 209 -2.66 -22.12 -15.67
C PRO A 209 -1.93 -21.12 -14.76
N LEU A 210 -2.35 -19.84 -14.80
CA LEU A 210 -1.77 -18.83 -13.93
C LEU A 210 -2.12 -19.13 -12.47
N PRO A 211 -1.13 -19.13 -11.56
CA PRO A 211 -1.40 -19.11 -10.12
C PRO A 211 -2.27 -17.92 -9.73
N GLU A 212 -3.01 -18.02 -8.63
CA GLU A 212 -3.93 -16.98 -8.17
C GLU A 212 -3.24 -15.61 -8.00
N TYR A 213 -2.07 -15.58 -7.35
CA TYR A 213 -1.30 -14.34 -7.20
C TYR A 213 -0.91 -13.72 -8.55
N ALA A 214 -0.65 -14.55 -9.56
CA ALA A 214 -0.27 -14.09 -10.90
C ALA A 214 -1.48 -13.59 -11.68
N ALA A 215 -2.65 -14.20 -11.49
CA ALA A 215 -3.90 -13.68 -12.02
C ALA A 215 -4.20 -12.29 -11.43
N SER A 216 -4.07 -12.13 -10.10
CA SER A 216 -4.21 -10.82 -9.46
C SER A 216 -3.19 -9.80 -9.98
N LEU A 217 -1.91 -10.18 -10.07
CA LEU A 217 -0.85 -9.32 -10.61
C LEU A 217 -1.18 -8.85 -12.04
N LEU A 218 -1.62 -9.76 -12.91
CA LEU A 218 -2.04 -9.44 -14.27
C LEU A 218 -3.19 -8.42 -14.29
N MET A 219 -4.19 -8.60 -13.44
CA MET A 219 -5.36 -7.71 -13.36
C MET A 219 -4.98 -6.30 -12.90
N SER A 220 -4.02 -6.20 -11.99
CA SER A 220 -3.48 -4.92 -11.54
C SER A 220 -2.58 -4.27 -12.60
N ASP A 221 -1.68 -5.01 -13.26
CA ASP A 221 -0.82 -4.49 -14.33
C ASP A 221 -1.65 -3.94 -15.50
N LEU A 222 -2.81 -4.55 -15.77
CA LEU A 222 -3.78 -4.11 -16.77
C LEU A 222 -4.72 -2.99 -16.28
N ASN A 223 -4.59 -2.53 -15.04
CA ASN A 223 -5.46 -1.54 -14.38
C ASN A 223 -6.96 -1.87 -14.43
N ILE A 224 -7.32 -3.15 -14.51
CA ILE A 224 -8.72 -3.61 -14.58
C ILE A 224 -9.25 -4.15 -13.26
N ALA A 225 -8.37 -4.44 -12.30
CA ALA A 225 -8.75 -4.99 -10.99
C ALA A 225 -9.85 -4.17 -10.28
N LYS A 226 -9.87 -2.83 -10.44
CA LYS A 226 -10.87 -1.92 -9.84
C LYS A 226 -12.26 -2.01 -10.42
N PHE A 227 -12.38 -2.56 -11.62
CA PHE A 227 -13.67 -2.75 -12.28
C PHE A 227 -14.23 -4.15 -12.03
N MET A 228 -13.49 -5.01 -11.32
CA MET A 228 -13.94 -6.34 -11.01
C MET A 228 -14.82 -6.35 -9.77
N GLN A 229 -15.86 -7.17 -9.80
CA GLN A 229 -16.75 -7.35 -8.66
C GLN A 229 -16.07 -8.28 -7.64
N GLU A 230 -16.13 -7.90 -6.36
CA GLU A 230 -15.76 -8.79 -5.26
C GLU A 230 -17.05 -9.31 -4.59
N PRO A 231 -17.24 -10.63 -4.43
CA PRO A 231 -16.36 -11.72 -4.89
C PRO A 231 -16.41 -11.95 -6.41
N GLN A 232 -15.31 -12.43 -6.99
CA GLN A 232 -15.23 -12.78 -8.40
C GLN A 232 -16.18 -13.94 -8.74
N CYS A 233 -16.70 -13.97 -9.97
CA CYS A 233 -17.45 -15.12 -10.45
C CYS A 233 -16.53 -16.36 -10.50
N THR A 234 -17.01 -17.49 -9.99
CA THR A 234 -16.29 -18.76 -10.13
C THR A 234 -16.51 -19.32 -11.53
N ILE A 235 -15.47 -19.89 -12.13
CA ILE A 235 -15.62 -20.73 -13.31
C ILE A 235 -16.35 -21.98 -12.82
N ALA A 236 -17.67 -22.04 -13.03
CA ALA A 236 -18.41 -23.28 -12.84
C ALA A 236 -17.73 -24.35 -13.71
N SER A 237 -17.36 -25.49 -13.10
CA SER A 237 -16.85 -26.65 -13.85
C SER A 237 -17.85 -27.05 -14.96
N PRO A 238 -17.41 -27.70 -16.04
CA PRO A 238 -18.29 -28.09 -17.15
C PRO A 238 -19.36 -29.07 -16.66
N GLY A 239 -20.50 -28.49 -16.31
CA GLY A 239 -21.61 -29.11 -15.61
C GLY A 239 -22.61 -28.02 -15.25
N TRP A 240 -22.95 -27.17 -16.23
CA TRP A 240 -23.96 -26.15 -16.07
C TRP A 240 -25.30 -26.80 -15.69
N GLN A 241 -25.79 -26.46 -14.50
CA GLN A 241 -27.23 -26.24 -14.33
C GLN A 241 -27.41 -24.77 -13.98
N SER A 242 -27.95 -24.03 -14.93
CA SER A 242 -28.50 -22.70 -14.74
C SER A 242 -29.44 -22.70 -13.54
N GLY A 243 -29.06 -22.01 -12.46
CA GLY A 243 -29.89 -21.92 -11.26
C GLY A 243 -29.41 -20.98 -10.17
N GLY A 244 -28.33 -20.22 -10.37
CA GLY A 244 -27.92 -19.18 -9.43
C GLY A 244 -28.86 -17.99 -9.51
N LYS A 245 -29.96 -18.00 -8.76
CA LYS A 245 -30.76 -16.79 -8.52
C LYS A 245 -29.86 -15.78 -7.80
N TYR A 246 -29.63 -14.63 -8.42
CA TYR A 246 -29.24 -13.44 -7.69
C TYR A 246 -30.38 -13.11 -6.74
N THR A 247 -30.32 -13.52 -5.47
CA THR A 247 -31.26 -13.01 -4.46
C THR A 247 -30.81 -11.62 -4.04
N LYS A 248 -30.90 -10.65 -4.96
CA LYS A 248 -31.10 -9.25 -4.59
C LYS A 248 -32.60 -9.04 -4.42
N GLU A 249 -33.16 -9.58 -3.34
CA GLU A 249 -34.46 -9.11 -2.88
C GLU A 249 -34.60 -9.44 -1.38
N PRO A 250 -34.81 -8.44 -0.51
CA PRO A 250 -35.11 -8.71 0.89
C PRO A 250 -36.45 -9.45 0.95
N GLN A 251 -36.42 -10.71 1.38
CA GLN A 251 -37.64 -11.47 1.63
C GLN A 251 -38.28 -10.95 2.93
N CYS A 252 -39.17 -9.98 2.81
CA CYS A 252 -40.10 -9.62 3.88
C CYS A 252 -41.29 -10.59 3.85
N THR A 253 -41.25 -11.66 4.64
CA THR A 253 -42.47 -12.43 4.93
C THR A 253 -43.30 -11.66 5.96
N ILE A 254 -44.48 -11.18 5.54
CA ILE A 254 -45.51 -10.66 6.44
C ILE A 254 -46.07 -11.85 7.23
N ALA A 255 -45.86 -11.86 8.55
CA ALA A 255 -46.67 -12.67 9.45
C ALA A 255 -47.89 -11.82 9.87
N SER A 256 -49.10 -12.36 9.71
CA SER A 256 -50.36 -11.73 10.18
C SER A 256 -50.39 -11.60 11.72
N PRO A 257 -51.34 -10.83 12.28
CA PRO A 257 -51.21 -9.45 12.70
C PRO A 257 -50.87 -9.33 14.20
N GLY A 258 -49.74 -8.71 14.54
CA GLY A 258 -49.38 -8.41 15.93
C GLY A 258 -47.96 -7.87 16.14
N TRP A 259 -47.79 -6.56 15.91
CA TRP A 259 -46.76 -5.66 16.47
C TRP A 259 -45.24 -5.96 16.29
N GLN A 260 -44.65 -5.13 15.40
CA GLN A 260 -43.39 -4.36 15.43
C GLN A 260 -41.98 -4.99 15.48
N SER A 261 -41.35 -4.90 14.30
CA SER A 261 -39.99 -4.40 13.95
C SER A 261 -38.73 -5.14 14.40
N GLY A 262 -38.03 -5.70 13.40
CA GLY A 262 -36.61 -6.05 13.49
C GLY A 262 -36.11 -6.73 12.21
N CYS A 263 -35.84 -5.98 11.14
CA CYS A 263 -35.05 -6.52 10.02
C CYS A 263 -33.60 -6.69 10.50
N LYS A 264 -33.18 -7.93 10.80
CA LYS A 264 -31.76 -8.24 10.97
C LYS A 264 -31.11 -8.30 9.59
N TYR A 265 -30.17 -7.39 9.32
CA TYR A 265 -29.22 -7.56 8.23
C TYR A 265 -28.28 -8.72 8.60
N MET A 266 -28.37 -9.86 7.91
CA MET A 266 -27.27 -10.83 7.90
C MET A 266 -26.22 -10.32 6.91
N LYS A 267 -25.06 -9.90 7.43
CA LYS A 267 -23.86 -9.63 6.66
C LYS A 267 -23.24 -10.96 6.21
N GLU A 268 -22.75 -10.95 4.97
CA GLU A 268 -21.86 -11.90 4.29
C GLU A 268 -22.45 -13.15 3.62
N PRO A 269 -22.24 -13.33 2.29
CA PRO A 269 -22.50 -14.59 1.62
C PRO A 269 -21.41 -15.60 1.99
N GLN A 270 -21.74 -16.54 2.87
CA GLN A 270 -20.93 -17.72 3.11
C GLN A 270 -21.04 -18.65 1.88
N CYS A 271 -19.94 -18.86 1.16
CA CYS A 271 -19.85 -19.90 0.13
C CYS A 271 -19.87 -21.27 0.83
N THR A 272 -21.03 -21.94 0.88
CA THR A 272 -21.10 -23.34 1.30
C THR A 272 -20.77 -24.26 0.14
N ILE A 273 -19.69 -25.03 0.29
CA ILE A 273 -19.40 -26.19 -0.56
C ILE A 273 -20.39 -27.29 -0.15
N ALA A 274 -21.30 -27.67 -1.05
CA ALA A 274 -22.10 -28.88 -0.87
C ALA A 274 -21.22 -30.09 -1.17
N SER A 275 -20.96 -30.94 -0.16
CA SER A 275 -20.29 -32.23 -0.34
C SER A 275 -21.11 -33.17 -1.24
N PRO A 276 -20.47 -34.03 -2.05
CA PRO A 276 -21.19 -34.94 -2.93
C PRO A 276 -21.70 -36.17 -2.15
N GLY A 277 -23.02 -36.26 -1.98
CA GLY A 277 -23.74 -37.40 -1.39
C GLY A 277 -24.93 -37.79 -2.27
N TRP A 278 -25.11 -39.09 -2.46
CA TRP A 278 -25.91 -39.80 -3.46
C TRP A 278 -27.43 -39.50 -3.54
N GLN A 279 -27.99 -39.80 -4.72
CA GLN A 279 -29.39 -39.67 -5.16
C GLN A 279 -30.42 -40.54 -4.39
N SER A 280 -31.69 -40.11 -4.35
CA SER A 280 -32.85 -40.98 -4.70
C SER A 280 -34.20 -40.25 -4.78
N GLY A 281 -34.99 -40.54 -5.83
CA GLY A 281 -36.46 -40.46 -5.87
C GLY A 281 -37.06 -39.08 -6.13
N GLY A 282 -37.72 -38.81 -7.27
CA GLY A 282 -39.13 -39.17 -7.56
C GLY A 282 -40.07 -38.13 -6.94
N LYS A 283 -41.07 -37.52 -7.58
CA LYS A 283 -41.87 -37.81 -8.77
C LYS A 283 -42.41 -36.48 -9.32
N TYR A 284 -42.75 -36.47 -10.61
CA TYR A 284 -43.68 -35.50 -11.19
C TYR A 284 -45.03 -35.58 -10.47
N MET A 285 -45.62 -34.43 -10.14
CA MET A 285 -47.07 -34.31 -9.98
C MET A 285 -47.55 -33.12 -10.80
N GLN A 286 -48.46 -33.45 -11.71
CA GLN A 286 -49.25 -32.53 -12.52
C GLN A 286 -50.22 -31.75 -11.62
N GLU A 287 -50.42 -30.49 -11.99
CA GLU A 287 -51.57 -29.68 -11.59
C GLU A 287 -52.85 -30.28 -12.20
N PRO A 288 -53.98 -30.25 -11.47
CA PRO A 288 -55.13 -29.61 -12.09
C PRO A 288 -56.09 -28.86 -11.14
N GLN A 289 -56.57 -27.74 -11.69
CA GLN A 289 -57.79 -26.94 -11.46
C GLN A 289 -58.02 -26.24 -10.12
#